data_AF-A0A3D5TKW9-F1
#
_entry.id   AF-A0A3D5TKW9-F1
#
_cell.length_a   1.000
_cell.length_b   1.000
_cell.length_c   1.000
_cell.angle_alpha   90.00
_cell.angle_beta   90.00
_cell.angle_gamma   90.00
#
_symmetry.space_group_name_H-M   'P 1'
#
loop_
_entity.id
_entity.type
_entity.pdbx_description
1 polymer ?
#
loop_
_entity_poly.entity_id
_entity_poly.type
_entity_poly.pdbx_seq_one_letter_code
_entity_poly.pdbx_strand_id
1 'polypeptide(L)' 'MSNDKKIVITTRDRVLRAWQNSTELVRDFESYAKESSDDGTAAELFQKFAVDEGLHAAELLKLLHIYQDGGAV' A
#
# COMPACT_ATOMS: atom_id res chain seq x y z
N MET A 1 -30.23 6.21 27.32
CA MET A 1 -29.51 5.04 26.79
C MET A 1 -28.38 5.56 25.93
N SER A 2 -27.13 5.53 26.39
CA SER A 2 -25.99 5.93 25.55
C SER A 2 -25.37 4.66 24.99
N ASN A 3 -25.68 4.38 23.73
CA ASN A 3 -25.02 3.32 22.97
C ASN A 3 -23.80 3.95 22.28
N ASP A 4 -22.79 4.33 23.08
CA ASP A 4 -21.56 4.96 22.58
C ASP A 4 -20.65 3.90 21.96
N LYS A 5 -21.08 3.33 20.83
CA LYS A 5 -20.25 2.46 20.01
C LYS A 5 -19.27 3.33 19.22
N LYS A 6 -18.14 3.66 19.85
CA LYS A 6 -17.03 4.35 19.19
C LYS A 6 -16.26 3.36 18.30
N ILE A 7 -16.10 3.71 17.03
CA ILE A 7 -15.17 3.00 16.13
C ILE A 7 -13.75 3.37 16.54
N VAL A 8 -12.92 2.37 16.83
CA VAL A 8 -11.51 2.55 17.17
C VAL A 8 -10.67 2.06 16.00
N ILE A 9 -9.91 2.97 15.39
CA ILE A 9 -8.94 2.61 14.35
C ILE A 9 -7.66 2.16 15.05
N THR A 10 -7.27 0.91 14.86
CA THR A 10 -6.07 0.29 15.44
C THR A 10 -4.81 0.60 14.61
N THR A 11 -3.64 0.26 15.13
CA THR A 11 -2.39 0.29 14.35
C THR A 11 -2.47 -0.68 13.17
N ARG A 12 -3.03 -1.87 13.39
CA ARG A 12 -3.24 -2.88 12.35
C ARG A 12 -4.11 -2.37 11.21
N ASP A 13 -5.14 -1.57 11.51
CA ASP A 13 -5.99 -0.95 10.47
C ASP A 13 -5.23 0.08 9.63
N ARG A 14 -4.32 0.84 10.25
CA ARG A 14 -3.47 1.79 9.53
C ARG A 14 -2.47 1.09 8.61
N VAL A 15 -1.85 0.01 9.09
CA VAL A 15 -0.96 -0.82 8.27
C VAL A 15 -1.73 -1.49 7.13
N LEU A 16 -2.95 -1.98 7.39
CA LEU A 16 -3.80 -2.55 6.35
C LEU A 16 -4.13 -1.52 5.26
N ARG A 17 -4.48 -0.29 5.67
CA ARG A 17 -4.73 0.79 4.72
C ARG A 17 -3.48 1.15 3.92
N ALA A 18 -2.31 1.23 4.56
CA ALA A 18 -1.06 1.50 3.87
C ALA A 18 -0.75 0.41 2.84
N TRP A 19 -0.92 -0.86 3.20
CA TRP A 19 -0.73 -1.98 2.29
C TRP A 19 -1.64 -1.88 1.07
N GLN A 20 -2.93 -1.62 1.28
CA GLN A 20 -3.90 -1.44 0.20
C GLN A 20 -3.49 -0.28 -0.73
N ASN A 21 -3.09 0.85 -0.15
CA ASN A 21 -2.67 2.02 -0.92
C ASN A 21 -1.43 1.73 -1.76
N SER A 22 -0.39 1.10 -1.21
CA SER A 22 0.80 0.73 -1.99
C SER A 22 0.45 -0.27 -3.11
N THR A 23 -0.42 -1.25 -2.86
CA THR A 23 -0.86 -2.16 -3.95
C THR A 23 -1.64 -1.45 -5.04
N GLU A 24 -2.34 -0.36 -4.73
CA GLU A 24 -3.04 0.45 -5.73
C GLU A 24 -2.07 1.31 -6.52
N LEU A 25 -1.10 1.93 -5.84
CA LEU A 25 -0.07 2.72 -6.50
C LEU A 25 0.78 1.89 -7.47
N VAL A 26 1.02 0.60 -7.19
CA VAL A 26 1.63 -0.32 -8.18
C VAL A 26 0.84 -0.31 -9.48
N ARG A 27 -0.50 -0.47 -9.42
CA ARG A 27 -1.37 -0.50 -10.61
C ARG A 27 -1.39 0.83 -11.32
N ASP A 28 -1.53 1.91 -10.56
CA ASP A 28 -1.55 3.27 -11.09
C ASP A 28 -0.27 3.57 -11.85
N PHE A 29 0.89 3.33 -11.23
CA PHE A 29 2.19 3.59 -11.85
C PHE A 29 2.47 2.67 -13.05
N GLU A 30 2.03 1.41 -13.03
CA GLU A 30 2.09 0.55 -14.21
C GLU A 30 1.20 1.08 -15.36
N SER A 31 0.04 1.66 -15.06
CA SER A 31 -0.83 2.28 -16.08
C SER A 31 -0.21 3.56 -16.62
N TYR A 32 0.25 4.45 -15.75
CA TYR A 32 0.88 5.72 -16.15
C TYR A 32 2.12 5.49 -16.99
N ALA A 33 2.96 4.50 -16.65
CA ALA A 33 4.10 4.14 -17.47
C ALA A 33 3.71 3.76 -18.92
N LYS A 34 2.58 3.09 -19.12
CA LYS A 34 2.07 2.70 -20.45
C LYS A 34 1.44 3.88 -21.18
N GLU A 35 0.71 4.72 -20.45
CA GLU A 35 -0.02 5.86 -21.01
C GLU A 35 0.90 7.05 -21.32
N SER A 36 2.01 7.22 -20.60
CA SER A 36 3.03 8.27 -20.81
C SER A 36 4.11 7.88 -21.83
N SER A 37 3.75 7.09 -22.85
CA SER A 37 4.71 6.63 -23.88
C SER A 37 5.34 7.76 -24.71
N ASP A 38 4.76 8.96 -24.67
CA ASP A 38 5.25 10.18 -25.30
C ASP A 38 6.37 10.88 -24.51
N ASP A 39 6.54 10.58 -23.21
CA ASP A 39 7.64 11.04 -22.36
C ASP A 39 8.36 9.87 -21.70
N GLY A 40 9.48 9.46 -22.30
CA GLY A 40 10.30 8.36 -21.80
C GLY A 40 10.83 8.57 -20.38
N THR A 41 11.08 9.81 -19.96
CA THR A 41 11.58 10.10 -18.60
C THR A 41 10.49 9.85 -17.57
N ALA A 42 9.27 10.32 -17.85
CA ALA A 42 8.11 10.06 -16.99
C ALA A 42 7.77 8.56 -16.95
N ALA A 43 7.75 7.90 -18.11
CA ALA A 43 7.44 6.47 -18.20
C ALA A 43 8.42 5.61 -17.40
N GLU A 44 9.73 5.87 -17.49
CA GLU A 44 10.75 5.17 -16.70
C GLU A 44 10.60 5.42 -15.21
N LEU A 45 10.29 6.65 -14.79
CA LEU A 45 10.10 6.98 -13.38
C LEU A 45 8.88 6.26 -12.79
N PHE A 46 7.77 6.19 -13.53
CA PHE A 46 6.59 5.44 -13.09
C PHE A 46 6.88 3.94 -12.99
N GLN A 47 7.61 3.34 -13.93
CA GLN A 47 8.02 1.94 -13.80
C GLN A 47 8.84 1.69 -12.53
N LYS A 48 9.77 2.59 -12.21
CA LYS A 48 10.54 2.51 -10.97
C LYS A 48 9.63 2.59 -9.75
N PHE A 49 8.70 3.55 -9.72
CA PHE A 49 7.78 3.71 -8.59
C PHE A 49 6.83 2.52 -8.41
N ALA A 50 6.40 1.88 -9.51
CA ALA A 50 5.63 0.64 -9.42
C ALA A 50 6.42 -0.46 -8.69
N VAL A 51 7.72 -0.60 -8.96
CA VAL A 51 8.59 -1.56 -8.26
C VAL A 51 8.76 -1.17 -6.79
N ASP A 52 9.04 0.09 -6.50
CA ASP A 52 9.25 0.58 -5.14
C ASP A 52 7.98 0.38 -4.26
N GLU A 53 6.79 0.68 -4.79
CA GLU A 53 5.53 0.43 -4.09
C GLU A 53 5.22 -1.06 -3.92
N GLY A 54 5.67 -1.91 -4.86
CA GLY A 54 5.62 -3.36 -4.71
C GLY A 54 6.44 -3.84 -3.51
N LEU A 55 7.63 -3.24 -3.30
CA LEU A 55 8.47 -3.52 -2.13
C LEU A 55 7.82 -3.02 -0.83
N HIS A 56 7.29 -1.80 -0.82
CA HIS A 56 6.54 -1.27 0.33
C HIS A 56 5.35 -2.19 0.69
N ALA A 57 4.56 -2.61 -0.30
CA ALA A 57 3.45 -3.53 -0.10
C ALA A 57 3.92 -4.88 0.47
N ALA A 58 5.05 -5.42 0.01
CA ALA A 58 5.59 -6.67 0.53
C ALA A 58 6.01 -6.56 2.00
N GLU A 59 6.61 -5.45 2.42
CA GLU A 59 7.00 -5.21 3.81
C GLU A 59 5.78 -5.03 4.73
N LEU A 60 4.80 -4.25 4.29
CA LEU A 60 3.55 -4.04 5.02
C LEU A 60 2.76 -5.35 5.17
N LEU A 61 2.77 -6.21 4.15
CA LEU A 61 2.13 -7.53 4.20
C LEU A 61 2.78 -8.44 5.26
N LYS A 62 4.12 -8.46 5.33
CA LYS A 62 4.84 -9.21 6.37
C LYS A 62 4.43 -8.73 7.77
N LEU A 63 4.35 -7.42 7.97
CA LEU A 63 3.93 -6.84 9.25
C LEU A 63 2.48 -7.21 9.61
N LEU A 64 1.58 -7.23 8.61
CA LEU A 64 0.19 -7.67 8.81
C LEU A 64 0.10 -9.13 9.26
N HIS A 65 0.93 -10.01 8.70
CA HIS A 65 0.99 -11.42 9.13
C HIS A 65 1.47 -11.55 10.58
N ILE A 66 2.49 -10.77 10.99
CA ILE A 66 2.94 -10.76 12.39
C ILE A 66 1.79 -10.37 13.33
N TYR A 67 1.01 -9.34 12.98
CA TYR A 67 -0.16 -8.95 13.77
C TYR A 67 -1.28 -10.01 13.80
N GLN A 68 -1.44 -10.81 12.74
CA GLN A 68 -2.43 -11.89 12.69
C GLN A 68 -2.03 -13.09 13.56
N ASP A 69 -0.74 -13.42 13.58
CA ASP A 69 -0.20 -14.56 14.32
C ASP A 69 -0.01 -14.26 15.83
N GLY A 70 -0.37 -13.05 16.28
CA GLY A 70 -0.18 -12.61 17.66
C GLY A 70 1.28 -12.33 18.02
N GLY A 71 2.15 -12.19 17.03
CA GLY A 71 3.55 -11.85 17.23
C GLY A 71 3.69 -10.43 17.78
N ALA A 72 4.39 -10.29 18.90
CA ALA A 72 4.84 -8.98 19.37
C ALA A 72 5.81 -8.40 18.34
N VAL A 73 5.56 -7.17 17.90
CA VAL A 73 6.47 -6.38 17.05
C VAL A 73 7.34 -5.51 17.92
#